data_AF-A0A5K1E8T7-F1
#
_entry.id   AF-A0A5K1E8T7-F1
#
_cell.length_a   1.000
_cell.length_b   1.000
_cell.length_c   1.000
_cell.angle_alpha   90.00
_cell.angle_beta   90.00
_cell.angle_gamma   90.00
#
_symmetry.space_group_name_H-M   'P 1'
#
loop_
_entity.id
_entity.type
_entity.pdbx_description
1 polymer ?
#
loop_
_entity_poly.entity_id
_entity_poly.type
_entity_poly.pdbx_seq_one_letter_code
_entity_poly.pdbx_strand_id
1 'polypeptide(L)' 'MSTSVTNSTAKYPYTSTVNLANFVSIKLSHKNFLLWKTQILGLIESQDLFGFIDGSIPRPASTIETTEN' A
#
# COMPACT_ATOMS: atom_id res chain seq x y z
N MET A 1 7.14 -11.04 39.62
CA MET A 1 7.19 -11.49 38.22
C MET A 1 6.87 -10.26 37.36
N SER A 2 7.89 -9.58 36.83
CA SER A 2 7.66 -8.43 35.94
C SER A 2 7.50 -8.95 34.52
N THR A 3 6.28 -8.92 33.99
CA THR A 3 6.02 -9.18 32.57
C THR A 3 6.40 -7.92 31.79
N SER A 4 7.54 -7.96 31.09
CA SER A 4 7.90 -6.96 30.10
C SER A 4 6.93 -7.06 28.92
N VAL A 5 5.99 -6.12 28.84
CA VAL A 5 5.12 -5.96 27.67
C VAL A 5 5.98 -5.38 26.55
N THR A 6 6.42 -6.21 25.62
CA THR A 6 7.05 -5.72 24.39
C THR A 6 5.96 -5.14 23.51
N ASN A 7 5.76 -3.83 23.57
CA ASN A 7 4.92 -3.10 22.62
C ASN A 7 5.54 -3.22 21.22
N SER A 8 5.21 -4.29 20.50
CA SER A 8 5.54 -4.43 19.09
C SER A 8 4.68 -3.43 18.33
N THR A 9 5.28 -2.31 17.90
CA THR A 9 4.61 -1.38 16.98
C THR A 9 4.29 -2.15 15.71
N ALA A 10 3.01 -2.46 15.49
CA ALA A 10 2.55 -3.15 14.29
C ALA A 10 2.98 -2.35 13.06
N LYS A 11 3.99 -2.84 12.33
CA LYS A 11 4.46 -2.22 11.10
C LYS A 11 3.46 -2.54 10.00
N TYR A 12 2.95 -1.51 9.33
CA TYR A 12 2.06 -1.70 8.19
C TYR A 12 2.74 -2.60 7.15
N PRO A 13 2.10 -3.69 6.68
CA PRO A 13 2.76 -4.71 5.87
C PRO A 13 3.09 -4.24 4.45
N TYR A 14 2.53 -3.09 4.01
CA TYR A 14 2.81 -2.54 2.70
C TYR A 14 3.81 -1.39 2.76
N THR A 15 4.64 -1.27 1.73
CA THR A 15 5.63 -0.21 1.63
C THR A 15 4.98 1.16 1.51
N SER A 16 5.52 2.15 2.23
CA SER A 16 5.11 3.56 2.12
C SER A 16 6.10 4.40 1.28
N THR A 17 7.22 3.80 0.85
CA THR A 17 8.31 4.48 0.15
C THR A 17 8.52 3.86 -1.22
N VAL A 18 7.70 4.28 -2.19
CA VAL A 18 7.85 3.94 -3.60
C VAL A 18 8.13 5.21 -4.39
N ASN A 19 9.23 5.24 -5.13
CA ASN A 19 9.53 6.36 -6.01
C ASN A 19 8.89 6.12 -7.38
N LEU A 20 7.80 6.83 -7.65
CA LEU A 20 7.04 6.72 -8.89
C LEU A 20 7.89 7.02 -10.14
N ALA A 21 8.84 7.96 -10.04
CA ALA A 21 9.68 8.37 -11.17
C ALA A 21 10.66 7.27 -11.61
N ASN A 22 10.99 6.33 -10.72
CA ASN A 22 11.84 5.17 -11.06
C ASN A 22 11.09 4.14 -11.91
N PHE A 23 9.76 4.10 -11.85
CA PHE A 23 8.94 3.09 -12.51
C PHE A 23 8.16 3.63 -13.70
N VAL A 24 7.72 4.89 -13.65
CA VAL A 24 6.87 5.49 -14.67
C VAL A 24 7.71 6.49 -15.46
N SER A 25 8.17 6.09 -16.63
CA SER A 25 9.04 6.92 -17.48
C SER A 25 8.29 8.02 -18.25
N ILE A 26 6.95 8.04 -18.19
CA ILE A 26 6.10 8.98 -18.93
C ILE A 26 5.23 9.81 -18.01
N LYS A 27 5.13 11.10 -18.29
CA LYS A 27 4.17 11.98 -17.60
C LYS A 27 2.79 11.85 -18.26
N LEU A 28 1.74 11.82 -17.45
CA LEU A 28 0.36 11.78 -17.92
C LEU A 28 0.06 12.97 -18.85
N SER A 29 -0.49 12.68 -20.02
CA SER A 29 -1.05 13.62 -20.97
C SER A 29 -2.31 13.04 -21.62
N HIS A 30 -3.07 13.89 -22.30
CA HIS A 30 -4.26 13.51 -23.05
C HIS A 30 -3.99 12.51 -24.19
N LYS A 31 -2.73 12.37 -24.65
CA LYS A 31 -2.37 11.46 -25.75
C LYS A 31 -1.83 10.11 -25.27
N ASN A 32 -1.41 9.98 -24.02
CA ASN A 32 -0.66 8.82 -23.54
C ASN A 32 -1.31 8.12 -22.34
N PHE A 33 -2.59 8.39 -22.06
CA PHE A 33 -3.31 7.85 -20.90
C PHE A 33 -3.21 6.32 -20.81
N LEU A 34 -3.41 5.58 -21.91
CA LEU A 34 -3.38 4.12 -21.89
C LEU A 34 -1.99 3.60 -21.48
N LEU A 35 -0.93 4.11 -22.08
CA LEU A 35 0.44 3.70 -21.75
C LEU A 35 0.81 4.11 -20.32
N TRP A 36 0.39 5.30 -19.88
CA TRP A 36 0.61 5.78 -18.52
C TRP A 36 -0.11 4.88 -17.51
N LYS A 37 -1.37 4.53 -17.79
CA LYS A 37 -2.19 3.64 -16.96
C LYS A 37 -1.53 2.27 -16.84
N THR A 38 -1.01 1.70 -17.92
CA THR A 38 -0.31 0.40 -17.87
C THR A 38 0.92 0.44 -16.95
N GLN A 39 1.75 1.49 -17.03
CA GLN A 39 2.93 1.60 -16.14
C GLN A 39 2.54 1.79 -14.67
N ILE A 40 1.48 2.57 -14.40
CA ILE A 40 0.95 2.77 -13.05
C ILE A 40 0.38 1.48 -12.47
N LEU A 41 -0.42 0.75 -13.25
CA LEU A 41 -0.99 -0.52 -12.81
C LEU A 41 0.10 -1.56 -12.56
N GLY A 42 1.08 -1.69 -13.45
CA GLY A 42 2.20 -2.61 -13.25
C GLY A 42 3.02 -2.28 -11.99
N LEU A 43 3.20 -0.98 -11.68
CA LEU A 43 3.81 -0.58 -10.41
C LEU A 43 2.95 -1.03 -9.22
N ILE A 44 1.64 -0.77 -9.23
CA ILE A 44 0.74 -1.14 -8.14
C ILE A 44 0.71 -2.65 -7.91
N GLU A 45 0.64 -3.43 -8.98
CA GLU A 45 0.72 -4.89 -8.95
C GLU A 45 2.05 -5.38 -8.37
N SER A 46 3.17 -4.77 -8.74
CA SER A 46 4.51 -5.13 -8.22
C SER A 46 4.69 -4.91 -6.71
N GLN A 47 3.81 -4.11 -6.10
CA GLN A 47 3.82 -3.81 -4.67
C GLN A 47 2.72 -4.57 -3.90
N ASP A 48 2.04 -5.52 -4.55
CA ASP A 48 0.88 -6.24 -4.02
C ASP A 48 -0.26 -5.30 -3.55
N LEU A 49 -0.35 -4.11 -4.15
CA LEU A 49 -1.33 -3.08 -3.80
C LEU A 49 -2.60 -3.15 -4.65
N PHE A 50 -2.65 -3.99 -5.68
CA PHE A 50 -3.79 -4.08 -6.58
C PHE A 50 -5.08 -4.49 -5.86
N GLY A 51 -4.96 -5.30 -4.80
CA GLY A 51 -6.07 -5.71 -3.96
C GLY A 51 -6.85 -4.56 -3.30
N PHE A 52 -6.23 -3.38 -3.18
CA PHE A 52 -6.92 -2.17 -2.69
C PHE A 52 -7.77 -1.47 -3.76
N ILE A 53 -7.48 -1.72 -5.04
CA ILE A 53 -8.17 -1.11 -6.19
C ILE A 53 -9.36 -1.95 -6.62
N ASP A 54 -9.18 -3.27 -6.69
CA ASP A 54 -10.25 -4.20 -7.05
C ASP A 54 -11.20 -4.50 -5.88
N GLY A 55 -10.80 -4.17 -4.65
CA GLY A 55 -11.58 -4.37 -3.43
C GLY A 55 -11.38 -5.75 -2.78
N SER A 56 -10.44 -6.57 -3.27
CA SER A 56 -10.08 -7.85 -2.67
C SER A 56 -9.48 -7.70 -1.27
N ILE A 57 -8.78 -6.60 -1.00
CA ILE A 57 -8.24 -6.24 0.32
C ILE A 57 -9.18 -5.24 0.98
N PRO A 58 -9.86 -5.61 2.08
CA PRO A 58 -10.73 -4.70 2.80
C PRO A 58 -9.90 -3.61 3.49
N ARG A 59 -10.49 -2.42 3.60
CA ARG A 59 -9.90 -1.30 4.33
C ARG A 59 -9.61 -1.73 5.78
N PRO A 60 -8.41 -1.46 6.33
CA PRO A 60 -8.12 -1.74 7.72
C PRO A 60 -9.07 -0.97 8.64
N ALA A 61 -9.41 -1.56 9.80
CA ALA A 61 -10.25 -0.91 10.79
C ALA A 61 -9.66 0.45 11.20
N SER A 62 -10.50 1.49 11.23
CA SER A 62 -10.07 2.85 11.58
C SER A 62 -9.66 2.99 13.04
N THR A 63 -10.03 2.04 13.89
CA THR A 63 -9.76 2.02 15.32
C THR A 63 -9.16 0.67 15.70
N ILE A 64 -8.07 0.69 16.46
CA ILE A 64 -7.52 -0.52 17.07
C ILE A 64 -8.31 -0.74 18.35
N GLU A 65 -9.17 -1.76 18.38
CA GLU A 65 -9.84 -2.18 19.61
C GLU A 65 -8.81 -2.89 20.48
N THR A 66 -8.23 -2.19 21.45
CA THR A 66 -7.40 -2.81 22.49
C THR A 66 -8.33 -3.61 23.41
N THR A 67 -8.41 -4.92 23.21
CA THR A 67 -9.05 -5.81 24.19
C THR A 67 -8.09 -5.98 25.37
N GLU A 68 -8.32 -5.22 26.43
CA GLU A 68 -7.62 -5.35 27.72
C GLU A 68 -8.16 -6.61 28.43
N ASN A 69 -7.26 -7.57 28.71
CA ASN A 69 -7.50 -8.75 29.54
C ASN A 69 -6.67 -8.64 30.83
#